data_AF-S0FLN0-F1
#
_entry.id   AF-S0FLN0-F1
#
_cell.length_a   1.000
_cell.length_b   1.000
_cell.length_c   1.000
_cell.angle_alpha   90.00
_cell.angle_beta   90.00
_cell.angle_gamma   90.00
#
_symmetry.space_group_name_H-M   'P 1'
#
loop_
_entity.id
_entity.type
_entity.pdbx_description
1 polymer ?
#
loop_
_entity_poly.entity_id
_entity_poly.type
_entity_poly.pdbx_seq_one_letter_code
_entity_poly.pdbx_strand_id
1 'polypeptide(L)'
;MSYTHPHGQPQGVPRKVTNLLRQVMIAEIVAINGYQTHILNSDIAAINEAWYHIMLEEKSHYIIVLNLLRKYDPVEYKYFTTPLEINMSPEPVQVPQPLQNSHSAHSNNRRSASQVQPVRITYDKRVILNNVREDIKGELEAVILYEDEIADIQQKDIRVSLTKNNR
;
A
#
# COMPACT_ATOMS: atom_id res chain seq x y z
N MET A 1 3.34 -19.31 1.79
CA MET A 1 2.88 -19.25 0.38
C MET A 1 2.37 -17.84 0.15
N SER A 2 3.00 -17.09 -0.77
CA SER A 2 2.58 -15.73 -1.12
C SER A 2 1.47 -15.81 -2.17
N TYR A 3 0.29 -15.26 -1.87
CA TYR A 3 -0.86 -15.24 -2.79
C TYR A 3 -0.85 -14.06 -3.76
N THR A 4 0.21 -13.26 -3.72
CA THR A 4 0.42 -12.08 -4.56
C THR A 4 1.60 -12.32 -5.51
N HIS A 5 1.43 -11.92 -6.77
CA HIS A 5 2.55 -11.70 -7.69
C HIS A 5 3.55 -10.72 -7.04
N PRO A 6 4.83 -10.63 -7.48
CA PRO A 6 5.74 -9.59 -6.98
C PRO A 6 5.19 -8.16 -7.08
N HIS A 7 4.17 -7.97 -7.92
CA HIS A 7 3.43 -6.72 -8.17
C HIS A 7 2.04 -6.64 -7.50
N GLY A 8 1.74 -7.52 -6.52
CA GLY A 8 0.61 -7.31 -5.60
C GLY A 8 -0.78 -7.74 -6.09
N GLN A 9 -0.97 -8.16 -7.34
CA GLN A 9 -2.29 -8.58 -7.83
C GLN A 9 -2.69 -9.99 -7.33
N PRO A 10 -3.89 -10.16 -6.73
CA PRO A 10 -4.46 -11.46 -6.41
C PRO A 10 -4.86 -12.22 -7.69
N GLN A 11 -4.59 -13.53 -7.76
CA GLN A 11 -4.99 -14.35 -8.91
C GLN A 11 -6.44 -14.83 -8.78
N GLY A 12 -7.28 -14.54 -9.80
CA GLY A 12 -8.61 -15.11 -10.00
C GLY A 12 -9.77 -14.09 -10.04
N VAL A 13 -10.88 -14.47 -10.68
CA VAL A 13 -12.08 -13.60 -10.79
C VAL A 13 -12.84 -13.57 -9.46
N PRO A 14 -12.99 -12.40 -8.81
CA PRO A 14 -13.75 -12.29 -7.57
C PRO A 14 -15.25 -12.53 -7.82
N ARG A 15 -15.76 -13.73 -7.49
CA ARG A 15 -17.21 -14.04 -7.60
C ARG A 15 -18.11 -13.22 -6.66
N LYS A 16 -17.53 -12.55 -5.68
CA LYS A 16 -18.23 -11.67 -4.72
C LYS A 16 -17.70 -10.26 -4.87
N VAL A 17 -18.61 -9.28 -4.91
CA VAL A 17 -18.24 -7.86 -5.02
C VAL A 17 -17.33 -7.39 -3.88
N THR A 18 -17.45 -7.97 -2.68
CA THR A 18 -16.56 -7.67 -1.55
C THR A 18 -15.14 -8.18 -1.75
N ASN A 19 -14.93 -9.21 -2.58
CA ASN A 19 -13.57 -9.63 -2.95
C ASN A 19 -12.98 -8.66 -3.97
N LEU A 20 -13.78 -8.19 -4.94
CA LEU A 20 -13.36 -7.16 -5.87
C LEU A 20 -12.94 -5.88 -5.15
N LEU A 21 -13.77 -5.38 -4.23
CA LEU A 21 -13.43 -4.21 -3.41
C LEU A 21 -12.12 -4.40 -2.63
N ARG A 22 -11.83 -5.61 -2.14
CA ARG A 22 -10.53 -5.92 -1.51
C ARG A 22 -9.37 -5.92 -2.50
N GLN A 23 -9.56 -6.45 -3.71
CA GLN A 23 -8.53 -6.42 -4.76
C GLN A 23 -8.19 -4.96 -5.12
N VAL A 24 -9.21 -4.12 -5.32
CA VAL A 24 -9.06 -2.69 -5.56
C VAL A 24 -8.26 -2.06 -4.41
N MET A 25 -8.67 -2.24 -3.15
CA MET A 25 -7.95 -1.69 -1.99
C MET A 25 -6.47 -2.10 -1.93
N ILE A 26 -6.15 -3.34 -2.31
CA ILE A 26 -4.75 -3.81 -2.36
C ILE A 26 -3.97 -3.06 -3.44
N ALA A 27 -4.56 -2.86 -4.62
CA ALA A 27 -3.95 -2.10 -5.70
C ALA A 27 -3.64 -0.66 -5.27
N GLU A 28 -4.61 0.04 -4.65
CA GLU A 28 -4.39 1.40 -4.14
C GLU A 28 -3.23 1.46 -3.12
N ILE A 29 -3.15 0.49 -2.19
CA ILE A 29 -2.05 0.43 -1.20
C ILE A 29 -0.69 0.22 -1.89
N VAL A 30 -0.64 -0.63 -2.92
CA VAL A 30 0.58 -0.86 -3.70
C VAL A 30 1.01 0.42 -4.41
N ALA A 31 0.07 1.14 -5.05
CA ALA A 31 0.34 2.42 -5.71
C ALA A 31 0.82 3.49 -4.72
N ILE A 32 0.15 3.66 -3.57
CA ILE A 32 0.56 4.59 -2.50
C ILE A 32 2.01 4.34 -2.07
N ASN A 33 2.37 3.08 -1.82
CA ASN A 33 3.73 2.72 -1.41
C ASN A 33 4.75 2.91 -2.54
N GLY A 34 4.35 2.64 -3.79
CA GLY A 34 5.16 2.90 -4.98
C GLY A 34 5.53 4.37 -5.10
N TYR A 35 4.52 5.25 -5.14
CA TYR A 35 4.72 6.70 -5.22
C TYR A 35 5.51 7.25 -4.02
N GLN A 36 5.25 6.78 -2.80
CA GLN A 36 6.03 7.16 -1.64
C GLN A 36 7.51 6.78 -1.80
N THR A 37 7.80 5.59 -2.33
CA THR A 37 9.16 5.14 -2.62
C THR A 37 9.81 6.00 -3.71
N HIS A 38 9.07 6.37 -4.75
CA HIS A 38 9.57 7.22 -5.83
C HIS A 38 9.93 8.63 -5.34
N ILE A 39 9.06 9.24 -4.53
CA ILE A 39 9.30 10.56 -3.91
C ILE A 39 10.53 10.55 -2.99
N LEU A 40 10.70 9.51 -2.17
CA LEU A 40 11.83 9.41 -1.23
C LEU A 40 13.20 9.30 -1.91
N ASN A 41 13.23 8.80 -3.15
CA ASN A 41 14.47 8.46 -3.85
C ASN A 41 14.75 9.35 -5.08
N SER A 42 13.94 10.38 -5.31
CA SER A 42 14.12 11.35 -6.39
C SER A 42 14.44 12.74 -5.84
N ASP A 43 15.35 13.44 -6.51
CA ASP A 43 15.70 14.83 -6.23
C ASP A 43 15.06 15.83 -7.23
N ILE A 44 14.22 15.35 -8.15
CA ILE A 44 13.57 16.18 -9.17
C ILE A 44 12.24 16.71 -8.62
N ALA A 45 12.25 17.97 -8.14
CA ALA A 45 11.13 18.61 -7.47
C ALA A 45 9.79 18.52 -8.24
N ALA A 46 9.81 18.81 -9.56
CA ALA A 46 8.60 18.76 -10.38
C ALA A 46 7.99 17.35 -10.49
N ILE A 47 8.84 16.31 -10.52
CA ILE A 47 8.37 14.92 -10.58
C ILE A 47 7.84 14.49 -9.21
N ASN A 48 8.53 14.90 -8.12
CA ASN A 48 8.09 14.61 -6.77
C ASN A 48 6.74 15.26 -6.45
N GLU A 49 6.50 16.48 -6.95
CA GLU A 49 5.20 17.14 -6.83
C GLU A 49 4.10 16.36 -7.55
N ALA A 50 4.36 15.93 -8.79
CA ALA A 50 3.41 15.13 -9.56
C ALA A 50 3.07 13.80 -8.85
N TRP A 51 4.09 13.02 -8.45
CA TRP A 51 3.88 11.78 -7.69
C TRP A 51 3.17 12.00 -6.36
N TYR A 52 3.43 13.13 -5.68
CA TYR A 52 2.74 13.45 -4.44
C TYR A 52 1.25 13.66 -4.66
N HIS A 53 0.85 14.38 -5.72
CA HIS A 53 -0.55 14.57 -6.05
C HIS A 53 -1.24 13.28 -6.44
N ILE A 54 -0.61 12.44 -7.28
CA ILE A 54 -1.18 11.13 -7.65
C ILE A 54 -1.34 10.25 -6.39
N MET A 55 -0.33 10.18 -5.52
CA MET A 55 -0.43 9.44 -4.24
C MET A 55 -1.61 9.92 -3.36
N LEU A 56 -1.96 11.21 -3.39
CA LEU A 56 -3.13 11.71 -2.66
C LEU A 56 -4.44 11.23 -3.28
N GLU A 57 -4.50 11.10 -4.60
CA GLU A 57 -5.65 10.52 -5.32
C GLU A 57 -5.80 9.03 -4.95
N GLU A 58 -4.71 8.25 -4.96
CA GLU A 58 -4.71 6.84 -4.52
C GLU A 58 -5.23 6.68 -3.08
N LYS A 59 -4.84 7.59 -2.16
CA LYS A 59 -5.36 7.61 -0.79
C LYS A 59 -6.85 7.89 -0.74
N SER A 60 -7.34 8.79 -1.59
CA SER A 60 -8.76 9.10 -1.70
C SER A 60 -9.55 7.89 -2.20
N HIS A 61 -9.04 7.23 -3.25
CA HIS A 61 -9.61 6.00 -3.80
C HIS A 61 -9.70 4.90 -2.75
N TYR A 62 -8.60 4.64 -2.02
CA TYR A 62 -8.59 3.70 -0.91
C TYR A 62 -9.70 3.97 0.11
N ILE A 63 -9.89 5.24 0.52
CA ILE A 63 -10.93 5.63 1.49
C ILE A 63 -12.33 5.34 0.93
N ILE A 64 -12.58 5.67 -0.34
CA ILE A 64 -13.87 5.41 -1.00
C ILE A 64 -14.16 3.91 -1.00
N VAL A 65 -13.21 3.10 -1.43
CA VAL A 65 -13.37 1.64 -1.54
C VAL A 65 -13.53 1.00 -0.16
N LEU A 66 -12.80 1.47 0.85
CA LEU A 66 -12.96 1.03 2.24
C LEU A 66 -14.38 1.29 2.75
N ASN A 67 -14.96 2.45 2.44
CA ASN A 67 -16.33 2.78 2.84
C ASN A 67 -17.36 1.90 2.13
N LEU A 68 -17.16 1.58 0.84
CA LEU A 68 -17.98 0.61 0.12
C LEU A 68 -17.84 -0.79 0.73
N LEU A 69 -16.62 -1.22 1.06
CA LEU A 69 -16.39 -2.53 1.68
C LEU A 69 -17.12 -2.63 3.01
N ARG A 70 -17.02 -1.62 3.87
CA ARG A 70 -17.77 -1.56 5.14
C ARG A 70 -19.27 -1.63 4.94
N LYS A 71 -19.80 -1.05 3.86
CA LYS A 71 -21.24 -1.12 3.57
C LYS A 71 -21.70 -2.52 3.16
N TYR A 72 -20.87 -3.25 2.42
CA TYR A 72 -21.24 -4.52 1.78
C TYR A 72 -20.67 -5.76 2.48
N ASP A 73 -19.74 -5.60 3.42
CA ASP A 73 -19.19 -6.65 4.25
C ASP A 73 -19.65 -6.47 5.72
N PRO A 74 -20.61 -7.30 6.20
CA PRO A 74 -21.16 -7.18 7.55
C PRO A 74 -20.12 -7.34 8.67
N VAL A 75 -19.04 -8.07 8.41
CA VAL A 75 -17.97 -8.29 9.40
C VAL A 75 -17.16 -7.02 9.56
N GLU A 76 -16.71 -6.42 8.45
CA GLU A 76 -16.03 -5.12 8.45
C GLU A 76 -16.89 -4.01 9.04
N TYR A 77 -18.20 -3.99 8.70
CA TYR A 77 -19.14 -3.05 9.28
C TYR A 77 -19.23 -3.18 10.79
N LYS A 78 -19.28 -4.42 11.30
CA LYS A 78 -19.31 -4.68 12.74
C LYS A 78 -18.04 -4.18 13.43
N TYR A 79 -16.86 -4.46 12.88
CA TYR A 79 -15.61 -3.93 13.43
C TYR A 79 -15.56 -2.39 13.43
N PHE A 80 -16.08 -1.74 12.39
CA PHE A 80 -16.13 -0.28 12.31
C PHE A 80 -17.10 0.35 13.32
N THR A 81 -18.25 -0.27 13.54
CA THR A 81 -19.32 0.26 14.43
C THR A 81 -19.14 -0.12 15.89
N THR A 82 -18.40 -1.19 16.18
CA THR A 82 -18.12 -1.60 17.56
C THR A 82 -17.12 -0.61 18.16
N PRO A 83 -17.49 0.17 19.19
CA PRO A 83 -16.52 0.95 19.93
C PRO A 83 -15.47 -0.02 20.44
N LEU A 84 -14.19 0.24 20.18
CA LEU A 84 -13.12 -0.50 20.83
C LEU A 84 -13.33 -0.31 22.34
N GLU A 85 -13.82 -1.34 23.03
CA GLU A 85 -13.62 -1.46 24.47
C GLU A 85 -12.11 -1.65 24.64
N ILE A 86 -11.38 -0.53 24.60
CA ILE A 86 -10.01 -0.50 25.06
C ILE A 86 -10.13 -0.68 26.57
N ASN A 87 -10.14 -1.93 27.02
CA ASN A 87 -9.77 -2.25 28.38
C ASN A 87 -8.32 -1.77 28.54
N MET A 88 -8.16 -0.51 28.93
CA MET A 88 -6.91 0.06 29.42
C MET A 88 -6.55 -0.53 30.80
N SER A 89 -6.71 -1.84 30.97
CA SER A 89 -5.95 -2.55 31.98
C SER A 89 -4.55 -2.65 31.42
N PRO A 90 -3.53 -2.05 32.03
CA PRO A 90 -2.16 -2.25 31.60
C PRO A 90 -1.82 -3.72 31.89
N GLU A 91 -2.05 -4.60 30.91
CA GLU A 91 -1.35 -5.88 30.89
C GLU A 91 0.15 -5.55 30.86
N PRO A 92 0.94 -6.01 31.84
CA PRO A 92 2.36 -5.73 31.87
C PRO A 92 2.95 -6.30 30.58
N VAL A 93 3.48 -5.40 29.74
CA VAL A 93 4.22 -5.74 28.54
C VAL A 93 5.34 -6.70 28.95
N GLN A 94 5.17 -7.98 28.65
CA GLN A 94 6.25 -8.94 28.76
C GLN A 94 7.25 -8.61 27.66
N VAL A 95 8.30 -7.90 28.05
CA VAL A 95 9.46 -7.65 27.21
C VAL A 95 10.01 -9.02 26.77
N PRO A 96 10.09 -9.31 25.46
CA PRO A 96 10.71 -10.54 24.99
C PRO A 96 12.15 -10.62 25.51
N GLN A 97 12.46 -11.66 26.29
CA GLN A 97 13.82 -11.88 26.75
C GLN A 97 14.73 -12.20 25.54
N PRO A 98 15.92 -11.58 25.44
CA PRO A 98 16.85 -11.90 24.36
C PRO A 98 17.34 -13.34 24.48
N LEU A 99 17.30 -14.08 23.36
CA LEU A 99 17.87 -15.41 23.22
C LEU A 99 19.36 -15.39 23.61
N GLN A 100 19.71 -16.08 24.69
CA GLN A 100 21.09 -16.36 25.04
C GLN A 100 21.63 -17.44 24.10
N ASN A 101 22.54 -17.08 23.19
CA ASN A 101 23.45 -18.03 22.58
C ASN A 101 24.88 -17.60 22.90
N SER A 102 25.46 -18.31 23.85
CA SER A 102 26.88 -18.35 24.18
C SER A 102 27.64 -19.17 23.15
N HIS A 103 28.61 -18.57 22.44
CA HIS A 103 29.93 -19.15 22.17
C HIS A 103 30.95 -18.04 21.91
N SER A 104 32.17 -18.32 22.34
CA SER A 104 33.22 -17.43 22.87
C SER A 104 34.25 -16.94 21.85
N ALA A 105 34.76 -15.71 22.12
CA ALA A 105 36.11 -15.13 21.88
C ALA A 105 36.70 -15.21 20.44
N HIS A 106 37.29 -14.16 19.86
CA HIS A 106 38.35 -13.30 20.38
C HIS A 106 38.61 -12.09 19.44
N SER A 107 39.22 -11.03 19.98
CA SER A 107 40.03 -9.99 19.31
C SER A 107 39.40 -8.65 18.90
N ASN A 108 39.65 -7.66 19.78
CA ASN A 108 39.85 -6.22 19.61
C ASN A 108 39.86 -5.63 18.19
N ASN A 109 39.03 -4.59 17.96
CA ASN A 109 39.54 -3.32 17.43
C ASN A 109 38.60 -2.15 17.73
N ARG A 110 39.11 -1.10 18.40
CA ARG A 110 38.46 0.21 18.53
C ARG A 110 38.37 0.84 17.15
N ARG A 111 37.16 1.13 16.65
CA ARG A 111 36.97 2.10 15.57
C ARG A 111 35.81 3.04 15.88
N SER A 112 36.13 4.30 15.68
CA SER A 112 35.41 5.51 16.00
C SER A 112 33.98 5.56 15.45
N ALA A 113 33.09 6.15 16.24
CA ALA A 113 31.73 6.49 15.85
C ALA A 113 31.74 7.28 14.53
N SER A 114 31.39 6.60 13.45
CA SER A 114 31.17 7.21 12.15
C SER A 114 29.70 7.63 12.12
N GLN A 115 29.45 8.93 11.99
CA GLN A 115 28.13 9.49 11.77
C GLN A 115 27.46 8.75 10.60
N VAL A 116 26.35 8.06 10.87
CA VAL A 116 25.50 7.49 9.83
C VAL A 116 24.79 8.67 9.16
N GLN A 117 25.37 9.18 8.07
CA GLN A 117 24.65 10.07 7.18
C GLN A 117 23.54 9.25 6.51
N PRO A 118 22.29 9.74 6.42
CA PRO A 118 21.28 9.07 5.63
C PRO A 118 21.75 9.03 4.18
N VAL A 119 21.92 7.84 3.64
CA VAL A 119 22.26 7.64 2.23
C VAL A 119 21.10 8.19 1.40
N ARG A 120 21.24 9.42 0.89
CA ARG A 120 20.38 9.91 -0.19
C ARG A 120 20.78 9.14 -1.44
N ILE A 121 20.05 8.08 -1.75
CA ILE A 121 20.17 7.41 -3.04
C ILE A 121 19.58 8.38 -4.07
N THR A 122 20.44 9.10 -4.79
CA THR A 122 20.03 9.91 -5.94
C THR A 122 19.93 8.99 -7.15
N TYR A 123 18.73 8.86 -7.73
CA TYR A 123 18.55 8.03 -8.92
C TYR A 123 19.18 8.64 -10.18
N ASP A 124 19.75 7.78 -11.02
CA ASP A 124 20.03 8.10 -12.42
C ASP A 124 18.71 8.47 -13.13
N LYS A 125 18.72 9.51 -13.98
CA LYS A 125 17.56 9.94 -14.78
C LYS A 125 16.91 8.79 -15.54
N ARG A 126 17.70 7.77 -15.94
CA ARG A 126 17.17 6.55 -16.56
C ARG A 126 16.25 5.75 -15.64
N VAL A 127 16.56 5.68 -14.35
CA VAL A 127 15.74 4.99 -13.35
C VAL A 127 14.45 5.77 -13.11
N ILE A 128 14.53 7.10 -13.00
CA ILE A 128 13.33 7.95 -12.85
C ILE A 128 12.39 7.79 -14.04
N LEU A 129 12.92 7.81 -15.28
CA LEU A 129 12.11 7.58 -16.47
C LEU A 129 11.46 6.19 -16.50
N ASN A 130 12.13 5.17 -15.96
CA ASN A 130 11.53 3.84 -15.86
C ASN A 130 10.41 3.81 -14.82
N ASN A 131 10.60 4.44 -13.66
CA ASN A 131 9.55 4.56 -12.64
C ASN A 131 8.31 5.25 -13.23
N VAL A 132 8.48 6.40 -13.88
CA VAL A 132 7.37 7.12 -14.53
C VAL A 132 6.65 6.24 -15.57
N ARG A 133 7.37 5.39 -16.32
CA ARG A 133 6.75 4.48 -17.29
C ARG A 133 5.95 3.37 -16.60
N GLU A 134 6.51 2.78 -15.55
CA GLU A 134 5.81 1.74 -14.79
C GLU A 134 4.57 2.31 -14.10
N ASP A 135 4.64 3.55 -13.58
CA ASP A 135 3.50 4.25 -13.00
C ASP A 135 2.40 4.46 -14.05
N ILE A 136 2.72 5.09 -15.20
CA ILE A 136 1.75 5.29 -16.30
C ILE A 136 1.11 3.97 -16.73
N LYS A 137 1.92 2.91 -16.84
CA LYS A 137 1.43 1.59 -17.20
C LYS A 137 0.47 1.05 -16.13
N GLY A 138 0.82 1.17 -14.85
CA GLY A 138 -0.02 0.74 -13.73
C GLY A 138 -1.37 1.44 -13.72
N GLU A 139 -1.37 2.76 -13.92
CA GLU A 139 -2.61 3.56 -14.02
C GLU A 139 -3.50 3.10 -15.19
N LEU A 140 -2.91 2.85 -16.36
CA LEU A 140 -3.66 2.35 -17.54
C LEU A 140 -4.18 0.93 -17.34
N GLU A 141 -3.40 0.05 -16.71
CA GLU A 141 -3.83 -1.32 -16.38
C GLU A 141 -4.99 -1.30 -15.38
N ALA A 142 -4.98 -0.39 -14.40
CA ALA A 142 -6.09 -0.20 -13.46
C ALA A 142 -7.36 0.25 -14.17
N VAL A 143 -7.28 1.23 -15.07
CA VAL A 143 -8.43 1.68 -15.88
C VAL A 143 -9.05 0.52 -16.66
N ILE A 144 -8.23 -0.24 -17.40
CA ILE A 144 -8.71 -1.36 -18.22
C ILE A 144 -9.36 -2.43 -17.35
N LEU A 145 -8.69 -2.85 -16.28
CA LEU A 145 -9.19 -3.91 -15.40
C LEU A 145 -10.53 -3.50 -14.77
N TYR A 146 -10.62 -2.29 -14.27
CA TYR A 146 -11.82 -1.82 -13.60
C TYR A 146 -12.96 -1.55 -14.57
N GLU A 147 -12.73 -1.04 -15.78
CA GLU A 147 -13.80 -0.86 -16.77
C GLU A 147 -14.50 -2.19 -17.09
N ASP A 148 -13.74 -3.25 -17.30
CA ASP A 148 -14.27 -4.59 -17.58
C ASP A 148 -14.95 -5.19 -16.33
N GLU A 149 -14.31 -5.14 -15.15
CA GLU A 149 -14.84 -5.75 -13.93
C GLU A 149 -16.04 -5.00 -13.35
N ILE A 150 -16.13 -3.67 -13.53
CA ILE A 150 -17.25 -2.84 -13.06
C ILE A 150 -18.52 -3.09 -13.87
N ALA A 151 -18.40 -3.41 -15.16
CA ALA A 151 -19.54 -3.58 -16.07
C ALA A 151 -20.55 -4.61 -15.55
N ASP A 152 -20.06 -5.66 -14.88
CA ASP A 152 -20.86 -6.79 -14.38
C ASP A 152 -21.38 -6.62 -12.94
N ILE A 153 -20.98 -5.55 -12.23
CA ILE A 153 -21.41 -5.31 -10.84
C ILE A 153 -22.88 -4.90 -10.79
N GLN A 154 -23.72 -5.57 -9.99
CA GLN A 154 -25.15 -5.22 -9.86
C GLN A 154 -25.40 -3.95 -9.03
N GLN A 155 -24.58 -3.70 -8.00
CA GLN A 155 -24.71 -2.57 -7.08
C GLN A 155 -24.36 -1.25 -7.78
N LYS A 156 -25.38 -0.39 -7.99
CA LYS A 156 -25.24 0.86 -8.75
C LYS A 156 -24.26 1.85 -8.10
N ASP A 157 -24.28 1.96 -6.79
CA ASP A 157 -23.40 2.85 -6.04
C ASP A 157 -21.93 2.42 -6.10
N ILE A 158 -21.66 1.11 -6.10
CA ILE A 158 -20.31 0.59 -6.35
C ILE A 158 -19.87 0.98 -7.76
N ARG A 159 -20.69 0.73 -8.79
CA ARG A 159 -20.35 1.12 -10.17
C ARG A 159 -20.05 2.62 -10.28
N VAL A 160 -20.94 3.47 -9.77
CA VAL A 160 -20.77 4.92 -9.85
C VAL A 160 -19.52 5.39 -9.13
N SER A 161 -19.22 4.81 -7.96
CA SER A 161 -18.06 5.22 -7.17
C SER A 161 -16.75 4.80 -7.83
N LEU A 162 -16.67 3.57 -8.34
CA LEU A 162 -15.45 3.09 -9.00
C LEU A 162 -15.24 3.74 -10.39
N THR A 163 -16.30 3.97 -11.18
CA THR A 163 -16.16 4.64 -12.49
C THR A 163 -15.77 6.12 -12.37
N LYS A 164 -16.17 6.81 -11.29
CA LYS A 164 -15.78 8.21 -11.06
C LYS A 164 -14.32 8.38 -10.64
N ASN A 165 -13.72 7.34 -10.08
CA ASN A 165 -12.35 7.35 -9.59
C ASN A 165 -11.34 6.96 -10.67
N ASN A 166 -11.78 6.33 -11.76
CA ASN A 166 -10.93 5.93 -12.89
C ASN A 166 -10.88 6.98 -14.02
N ARG A 167 -11.40 8.20 -13.80
CA ARG A 167 -11.46 9.29 -14.78
C ARG A 167 -10.85 10.56 -14.23
#